data_AF-A0AA46YN46-F1
#
_entry.id   AF-A0AA46YN46-F1
#
_cell.length_a   1.000
_cell.length_b   1.000
_cell.length_c   1.000
_cell.angle_alpha   90.00
_cell.angle_beta   90.00
_cell.angle_gamma   90.00
#
_symmetry.space_group_name_H-M   'P 1'
#
loop_
_entity.id
_entity.type
_entity.pdbx_description
1 polymer ?
#
loop_
_entity_poly.entity_id
_entity_poly.type
_entity_poly.pdbx_seq_one_letter_code
_entity_poly.pdbx_strand_id
1 'polypeptide(L)' 'MRLKIFPICSLNGRAAAHRAMARAALFSDSSLRVRYQRYQYHMQKAQALDAKAASSARFATVQEVR' A
#
# COMPACT_ATOMS: atom_id res chain seq x y z
N MET A 1 -16.54 12.80 -21.60
CA MET A 1 -15.25 12.55 -20.91
C MET A 1 -15.16 11.08 -20.53
N ARG A 2 -14.26 10.30 -21.16
CA ARG A 2 -14.02 8.90 -20.74
C ARG A 2 -13.28 8.93 -19.40
N LEU A 3 -13.96 8.55 -18.32
CA LEU A 3 -13.31 8.17 -17.08
C LEU A 3 -12.42 6.98 -17.44
N LYS A 4 -11.11 7.22 -17.52
CA LYS A 4 -10.11 6.16 -17.59
C LYS A 4 -10.34 5.36 -16.31
N ILE A 5 -10.94 4.17 -16.45
CA ILE A 5 -11.08 3.19 -15.38
C ILE A 5 -9.69 3.06 -14.79
N PHE A 6 -9.45 3.69 -13.65
CA PHE A 6 -8.16 3.62 -12.98
C PHE A 6 -7.93 2.13 -12.78
N PRO A 7 -6.85 1.55 -13.33
CA PRO A 7 -6.61 0.14 -13.17
C PRO A 7 -6.57 -0.07 -11.67
N ILE A 8 -7.59 -0.74 -11.14
CA ILE A 8 -7.71 -1.24 -9.77
C ILE A 8 -6.29 -1.37 -9.20
N CYS A 9 -5.84 -0.35 -8.45
CA CYS A 9 -4.42 -0.13 -8.25
C CYS A 9 -3.79 -1.46 -7.84
N SER A 10 -2.78 -1.90 -8.58
CA SER A 10 -2.07 -3.15 -8.30
C SER A 10 -1.69 -3.20 -6.82
N LEU A 11 -1.43 -4.39 -6.25
CA LEU A 11 -1.04 -4.51 -4.84
C LEU A 11 0.09 -3.52 -4.48
N ASN A 12 1.05 -3.35 -5.40
CA ASN A 12 2.13 -2.37 -5.31
C ASN A 12 1.63 -0.92 -5.32
N GLY A 13 0.70 -0.57 -6.22
CA GLY A 13 0.10 0.77 -6.28
C GLY A 13 -0.67 1.13 -4.99
N ARG A 14 -1.38 0.16 -4.40
CA ARG A 14 -2.07 0.35 -3.12
C ARG A 14 -1.08 0.48 -1.96
N ALA A 15 -0.02 -0.31 -1.93
CA ALA A 15 1.05 -0.18 -0.93
C ALA A 15 1.70 1.20 -1.00
N ALA A 16 2.03 1.69 -2.21
CA ALA A 16 2.57 3.03 -2.42
C ALA A 16 1.62 4.14 -1.94
N ALA A 17 0.32 4.01 -2.22
CA ALA A 17 -0.69 4.95 -1.75
C ALA A 17 -0.74 5.01 -0.21
N HIS A 18 -0.69 3.87 0.48
CA HIS A 18 -0.62 3.84 1.94
C HIS A 18 0.67 4.49 2.48
N ARG A 19 1.83 4.26 1.85
CA ARG A 19 3.07 4.97 2.24
C ARG A 19 2.93 6.49 2.08
N ALA A 20 2.27 6.96 1.02
CA ALA A 20 2.01 8.38 0.82
C ALA A 20 1.06 8.94 1.91
N MET A 21 -0.01 8.23 2.23
CA MET A 21 -0.93 8.61 3.32
C MET A 21 -0.22 8.61 4.68
N ALA A 22 0.66 7.65 4.94
CA ALA A 22 1.47 7.60 6.17
C ALA A 22 2.31 8.87 6.32
N ARG A 23 2.99 9.29 5.25
CA ARG A 23 3.77 10.55 5.24
C ARG A 23 2.88 11.76 5.45
N ALA A 24 1.73 11.83 4.78
CA ALA A 24 0.78 12.93 4.96
C ALA A 24 0.25 13.02 6.41
N ALA A 25 0.05 11.89 7.09
CA ALA A 25 -0.41 11.86 8.47
C ALA A 25 0.56 12.57 9.44
N LEU A 26 1.87 12.53 9.16
CA LEU A 26 2.89 13.21 9.97
C LEU A 26 2.75 14.73 9.94
N PHE A 27 2.17 15.28 8.87
CA PHE A 27 1.95 16.72 8.68
C PHE A 27 0.51 17.16 9.00
N SER A 28 -0.36 16.25 9.44
CA SER A 28 -1.75 16.61 9.77
C SER A 28 -1.85 17.41 11.07
N ASP A 29 -2.82 18.30 11.17
CA ASP A 29 -3.03 19.16 12.36
C ASP A 29 -3.76 18.43 13.51
N SER A 30 -3.31 17.22 13.83
CA SER A 30 -3.82 16.41 14.95
C SER A 30 -2.72 16.21 16.00
N SER A 31 -3.10 15.78 17.20
CA SER A 31 -2.14 15.53 18.28
C SER A 31 -1.08 14.50 17.86
N LEU A 32 0.11 14.57 18.46
CA LEU A 32 1.24 13.67 18.15
C LEU A 32 0.81 12.19 18.19
N ARG A 33 0.04 11.81 19.20
CA ARG A 33 -0.47 10.44 19.38
C ARG A 33 -1.33 10.00 18.19
N VAL A 34 -2.24 10.86 17.74
CA VAL A 34 -3.14 10.56 16.62
C VAL A 34 -2.36 10.48 15.30
N ARG A 35 -1.41 11.39 15.07
CA ARG A 35 -0.52 11.33 13.89
C ARG A 35 0.27 10.02 13.84
N TYR A 36 0.85 9.65 14.97
CA TYR A 36 1.63 8.42 15.09
C TYR A 36 0.78 7.17 14.84
N GLN A 37 -0.42 7.09 15.43
CA GLN A 37 -1.35 5.98 15.20
C GLN A 37 -1.76 5.88 13.72
N ARG A 38 -2.08 7.00 13.06
CA ARG A 38 -2.42 7.02 11.62
C ARG A 38 -1.23 6.61 10.76
N TYR A 39 -0.03 7.08 11.07
CA TYR A 39 1.19 6.66 10.41
C TYR A 39 1.39 5.14 10.50
N GLN A 40 1.33 4.59 11.72
CA GLN A 40 1.49 3.15 11.94
C GLN A 40 0.43 2.33 11.20
N TYR A 41 -0.82 2.76 11.26
CA TYR A 41 -1.93 2.10 10.55
C TYR A 41 -1.66 2.00 9.04
N HIS A 42 -1.24 3.10 8.42
CA HIS A 42 -0.93 3.11 7.01
C HIS A 42 0.32 2.29 6.67
N MET A 43 1.36 2.33 7.51
CA MET A 43 2.56 1.53 7.32
C MET A 43 2.29 0.03 7.42
N GLN A 44 1.50 -0.41 8.41
CA GLN A 44 1.10 -1.82 8.55
C GLN A 44 0.33 -2.31 7.32
N LYS A 45 -0.61 -1.50 6.80
CA LYS A 45 -1.33 -1.84 5.57
C LYS A 45 -0.41 -1.92 4.36
N ALA A 46 0.56 -1.01 4.22
CA ALA A 46 1.52 -1.06 3.12
C ALA A 46 2.35 -2.35 3.17
N GLN A 47 2.90 -2.68 4.34
CA GLN A 47 3.70 -3.90 4.54
C GLN A 47 2.90 -5.18 4.25
N ALA A 48 1.64 -5.24 4.70
CA ALA A 48 0.77 -6.39 4.42
C ALA A 48 0.51 -6.56 2.91
N LEU A 49 0.33 -5.45 2.18
CA LEU A 49 0.14 -5.48 0.72
C LEU A 49 1.42 -5.86 -0.02
N ASP A 50 2.58 -5.38 0.43
CA ASP A 50 3.88 -5.77 -0.13
C ASP A 50 4.13 -7.27 0.08
N ALA A 51 3.87 -7.79 1.28
CA ALA A 51 4.00 -9.22 1.57
C ALA A 51 3.09 -10.08 0.67
N LYS A 52 1.85 -9.60 0.44
CA LYS A 52 0.91 -10.26 -0.48
C LYS A 52 1.35 -10.18 -1.94
N ALA A 53 1.93 -9.05 -2.36
CA ALA A 53 2.48 -8.91 -3.71
C ALA A 53 3.68 -9.86 -3.90
N ALA A 54 4.57 -9.95 -2.91
CA ALA A 54 5.73 -10.82 -2.93
C ALA A 54 5.35 -12.31 -2.88
N SER A 55 4.31 -12.70 -2.14
CA SER A 55 3.80 -14.08 -2.20
C SER A 55 3.21 -14.37 -3.59
N SER A 56 2.38 -13.49 -4.13
CA SER A 56 1.79 -13.65 -5.47
C SER A 56 2.86 -13.77 -6.55
N ALA A 57 3.93 -12.96 -6.51
CA ALA A 57 5.03 -13.02 -7.46
C ALA A 57 5.80 -14.36 -7.37
N ARG A 58 6.06 -14.86 -6.16
CA ARG A 58 6.71 -16.16 -5.94
C ARG A 58 5.93 -17.33 -6.52
N PHE A 59 4.60 -17.31 -6.39
CA PHE A 59 3.77 -18.37 -6.97
C PHE A 59 3.78 -18.33 -8.51
N ALA A 60 3.84 -17.14 -9.11
CA ALA A 60 3.95 -17.00 -10.57
C ALA A 60 5.28 -17.59 -11.09
N THR A 61 6.41 -17.29 -10.45
CA THR A 61 7.72 -17.82 -10.87
C THR A 61 7.84 -19.34 -10.74
N VAL A 62 7.09 -19.96 -9.82
CA VAL A 62 7.11 -21.43 -9.64
C VAL A 62 6.26 -22.15 -10.70
N GLN A 63 5.26 -21.50 -11.28
CA GLN A 63 4.45 -22.07 -12.37
C GLN A 63 5.16 -22.07 -13.72
N GLU A 64 6.06 -21.12 -13.98
CA GLU A 64 6.78 -21.04 -15.27
C GLU A 64 7.89 -22.09 -15.45
N VAL A 65 8.25 -22.84 -14.41
CA VAL A 65 9.29 -23.90 -14.46
C VAL A 65 8.69 -25.30 -14.70
N ARG A 66 7.45 -25.38 -15.19
CA ARG A 66 6.77 -26.63 -15.56
C ARG A 66 6.36 -26.63 -17.02
#